data_AF-A0A914VWX7-F1
#
_entry.id   AF-A0A914VWX7-F1
#
_cell.length_a   1.000
_cell.length_b   1.000
_cell.length_c   1.000
_cell.angle_alpha   90.00
_cell.angle_beta   90.00
_cell.angle_gamma   90.00
#
_symmetry.space_group_name_H-M   'P 1'
#
loop_
_entity.id
_entity.type
_entity.pdbx_description
1 polymer ?
#
loop_
_entity_poly.entity_id
_entity_poly.type
_entity_poly.pdbx_seq_one_letter_code
_entity_poly.pdbx_strand_id
1 'polypeptide(L)'
;MLRLVIFNALLVILQIEYIRASFCGSGAVPFRLDVLPSGAVSMGCAVPSCFGGEEGGVGAHQHEDSKFKPSDETANRKDGFIRDGDSQRPRFRQKTAPRQKAICEDVASSSACGGPNQWVGGIGENKAGDRPLKLQCCTYSGLAQSTVLGSSVIGENEALVGGEVLTNNRQTAFDVISNVQKVISPSQKVQYRVTVRRMSCLPDPDEEFNKVDSVVEKEIDTIIAESPGVPPAPQGPPQAPFFAQNGFGSAPGVFAPAPVFAPAVAAAPVAVYPGAGPIACFSADSLLVTKTGQTKRMDELKIGDEILSTTFGPQAIFVSVESFLHRLPDTKTQFLRIETSDGSVIKLTKQHIIFVIKENEGEFLAAQYIKLGDQLLRRDRKEFSPFSVTNLTMVEEIGAFAPMTSNGLLVVNGMVASCHSVNKMLSLQQTFFGLVRQFESFFSRWQQIFDSVVGDNNGFIDMPTGTWQLLSVLEYIIPISPFTS
;
A
#
# COMPACT_ATOMS: atom_id res chain seq x y z
N MET A 1 31.61 -41.65 25.20
CA MET A 1 30.16 -41.39 24.96
C MET A 1 29.77 -39.94 25.21
N LEU A 2 30.05 -39.35 26.38
CA LEU A 2 29.61 -37.99 26.72
C LEU A 2 30.05 -36.90 25.72
N ARG A 3 31.28 -36.95 25.20
CA ARG A 3 31.76 -36.01 24.16
C ARG A 3 31.06 -36.16 22.81
N LEU A 4 30.63 -37.37 22.44
CA LEU A 4 29.91 -37.63 21.19
C LEU A 4 28.45 -37.14 21.32
N VAL A 5 27.84 -37.29 22.49
CA VAL A 5 26.51 -36.76 22.81
C VAL A 5 26.51 -35.24 22.85
N ILE A 6 27.52 -34.62 23.46
CA ILE A 6 27.68 -33.16 23.47
C ILE A 6 27.95 -32.61 22.07
N PHE A 7 28.75 -33.29 21.25
CA PHE A 7 29.01 -32.86 19.86
C PHE A 7 27.76 -33.01 18.98
N ASN A 8 26.99 -34.09 19.11
CA ASN A 8 25.71 -34.25 18.41
C ASN A 8 24.64 -33.28 18.94
N ALA A 9 24.60 -32.99 20.25
CA ALA A 9 23.72 -31.98 20.82
C ALA A 9 24.10 -30.56 20.37
N LEU A 10 25.40 -30.24 20.28
CA LEU A 10 25.88 -28.97 19.73
C LEU A 10 25.62 -28.87 18.22
N LEU A 11 25.72 -29.95 17.46
CA LEU A 11 25.30 -30.00 16.06
C LEU A 11 23.80 -29.79 15.91
N VAL A 12 22.98 -30.40 16.77
CA VAL A 12 21.52 -30.17 16.81
C VAL A 12 21.19 -28.73 17.24
N ILE A 13 21.92 -28.15 18.20
CA ILE A 13 21.76 -26.76 18.63
C ILE A 13 22.24 -25.76 17.56
N LEU A 14 23.31 -26.08 16.82
CA LEU A 14 23.77 -25.32 15.65
C LEU A 14 22.81 -25.46 14.46
N GLN A 15 22.06 -26.57 14.37
CA GLN A 15 20.96 -26.74 13.41
C GLN A 15 19.65 -26.08 13.90
N ILE A 16 19.54 -25.65 15.16
CA ILE A 16 18.36 -24.97 15.73
C ILE A 16 18.36 -23.45 15.44
N GLU A 17 19.44 -22.85 14.93
CA GLU A 17 19.35 -21.51 14.32
C GLU A 17 18.52 -21.47 13.03
N TYR A 18 18.09 -22.64 12.54
CA TYR A 18 17.46 -22.84 11.26
C TYR A 18 15.92 -22.82 11.33
N ILE A 19 15.31 -21.71 11.78
CA ILE A 19 13.91 -21.28 11.44
C ILE A 19 13.84 -19.76 11.72
N ARG A 20 14.47 -18.94 10.88
CA ARG A 20 14.43 -17.48 11.04
C ARG A 20 13.96 -16.70 9.82
N ALA A 21 12.75 -17.00 9.35
CA ALA A 21 12.05 -16.16 8.38
C ALA A 21 10.71 -15.62 8.91
N SER A 22 10.35 -14.43 8.44
CA SER A 22 9.02 -13.83 8.55
C SER A 22 8.30 -13.96 7.22
N PHE A 23 7.05 -14.42 7.23
CA PHE A 23 6.37 -14.83 6.01
C PHE A 23 4.86 -14.65 6.07
N CYS A 24 4.27 -14.41 4.89
CA CYS A 24 2.84 -14.15 4.68
C CYS A 24 1.96 -15.42 4.75
N GLY A 25 2.56 -16.59 4.93
CA GLY A 25 1.84 -17.87 4.87
C GLY A 25 1.31 -18.20 3.47
N SER A 26 0.52 -19.27 3.39
CA SER A 26 -0.11 -19.77 2.15
C SER A 26 -1.37 -18.99 1.75
N GLY A 27 -1.98 -18.29 2.72
CA GLY A 27 -3.25 -17.60 2.56
C GLY A 27 -3.17 -16.10 2.25
N ALA A 28 -1.99 -15.48 2.34
CA ALA A 28 -1.80 -14.05 2.07
C ALA A 28 -0.72 -13.79 1.00
N VAL A 29 -0.78 -12.62 0.38
CA VAL A 29 0.15 -12.18 -0.66
C VAL A 29 1.00 -11.00 -0.16
N PRO A 30 2.28 -10.92 -0.55
CA PRO A 30 3.15 -9.79 -0.21
C PRO A 30 2.75 -8.56 -1.04
N PHE A 31 2.41 -7.45 -0.41
CA PHE A 31 2.03 -6.22 -1.12
C PHE A 31 2.89 -5.01 -0.74
N ARG A 32 3.60 -5.06 0.39
CA ARG A 32 4.41 -3.93 0.85
C ARG A 32 5.77 -4.40 1.35
N LEU A 33 6.80 -3.60 1.08
CA LEU A 33 8.14 -3.77 1.63
C LEU A 33 8.63 -2.40 2.10
N ASP A 34 8.87 -2.27 3.40
CA ASP A 34 9.48 -1.09 4.02
C ASP A 34 10.96 -1.37 4.30
N VAL A 35 11.84 -0.39 4.10
CA VAL A 35 13.24 -0.46 4.56
C VAL A 35 13.38 0.44 5.80
N LEU A 36 13.66 -0.17 6.94
CA LEU A 36 13.82 0.51 8.21
C LEU A 36 15.08 1.41 8.23
N PRO A 37 15.19 2.37 9.17
CA PRO A 37 16.40 3.17 9.32
C PRO A 37 17.66 2.33 9.56
N SER A 38 17.51 1.14 10.15
CA SER A 38 18.60 0.20 10.36
C SER A 38 19.09 -0.46 9.07
N GLY A 39 18.34 -0.37 7.97
CA GLY A 39 18.57 -1.10 6.72
C GLY A 39 17.92 -2.49 6.68
N ALA A 40 17.29 -2.94 7.78
CA ALA A 40 16.44 -4.13 7.79
C ALA A 40 15.14 -3.88 7.02
N VAL A 41 14.50 -4.92 6.50
CA VAL A 41 13.25 -4.83 5.75
C VAL A 41 12.04 -5.31 6.56
N SER A 42 10.87 -4.72 6.33
CA SER A 42 9.60 -5.15 6.93
C SER A 42 8.61 -5.45 5.83
N MET A 43 7.95 -6.62 5.89
CA MET A 43 7.04 -7.10 4.85
C MET A 43 5.57 -6.95 5.25
N GLY A 44 4.78 -6.28 4.41
CA GLY A 44 3.32 -6.21 4.54
C GLY A 44 2.64 -7.23 3.65
N CYS A 45 1.73 -8.01 4.24
CA CYS A 45 0.96 -9.07 3.61
C CYS A 45 -0.53 -8.71 3.59
N ALA A 46 -1.28 -9.16 2.59
CA ALA A 46 -2.70 -8.87 2.44
C ALA A 46 -3.47 -10.10 1.95
N VAL A 47 -4.77 -10.13 2.21
CA VAL A 47 -5.67 -11.20 1.79
C VAL A 47 -6.72 -10.61 0.83
N PRO A 48 -6.41 -10.51 -0.48
CA PRO A 48 -7.31 -9.89 -1.46
C PRO A 48 -8.52 -10.79 -1.77
N SER A 49 -9.58 -10.23 -2.35
CA SER A 49 -10.84 -10.96 -2.59
C SER A 49 -10.68 -12.25 -3.41
N CYS A 50 -9.74 -12.23 -4.35
CA CYS A 50 -9.40 -13.32 -5.27
C CYS A 50 -8.51 -14.44 -4.68
N PHE A 51 -7.96 -14.29 -3.47
CA PHE A 51 -6.92 -15.19 -2.95
C PHE A 51 -6.99 -15.42 -1.44
N GLY A 52 -6.65 -16.63 -0.98
CA GLY A 52 -6.58 -17.00 0.43
C GLY A 52 -7.66 -17.96 0.91
N GLY A 53 -8.41 -18.58 -0.01
CA GLY A 53 -9.46 -19.55 0.30
C GLY A 53 -9.18 -20.93 -0.28
N GLU A 54 -9.70 -21.96 0.37
CA GLU A 54 -9.77 -23.33 -0.16
C GLU A 54 -10.78 -23.41 -1.31
N GLU A 55 -10.98 -24.63 -1.84
CA GLU A 55 -12.02 -24.92 -2.83
C GLU A 55 -13.40 -24.45 -2.33
N GLY A 56 -14.18 -23.85 -3.22
CA GLY A 56 -15.47 -23.23 -2.90
C GLY A 56 -15.38 -21.97 -2.03
N GLY A 57 -14.17 -21.44 -1.78
CA GLY A 57 -13.97 -20.25 -0.94
C GLY A 57 -13.98 -20.50 0.56
N VAL A 58 -13.95 -21.78 0.99
CA VAL A 58 -13.91 -22.16 2.41
C VAL A 58 -12.61 -21.67 3.07
N GLY A 59 -12.68 -21.19 4.31
CA GLY A 59 -11.50 -20.73 5.04
C GLY A 59 -10.84 -19.47 4.49
N ALA A 60 -11.51 -18.74 3.59
CA ALA A 60 -11.16 -17.35 3.33
C ALA A 60 -11.07 -16.61 4.68
N HIS A 61 -10.04 -15.78 4.86
CA HIS A 61 -9.66 -15.09 6.11
C HIS A 61 -8.72 -15.85 7.05
N GLN A 62 -8.46 -17.15 6.84
CA GLN A 62 -7.46 -17.87 7.63
C GLN A 62 -6.05 -17.57 7.09
N HIS A 63 -5.39 -16.62 7.74
CA HIS A 63 -3.96 -16.30 7.57
C HIS A 63 -3.16 -16.79 8.79
N GLU A 64 -3.67 -17.83 9.47
CA GLU A 64 -3.13 -18.37 10.73
C GLU A 64 -1.69 -18.90 10.60
N ASP A 65 -1.24 -19.17 9.37
CA ASP A 65 0.13 -19.59 9.08
C ASP A 65 1.10 -18.42 8.83
N SER A 66 0.62 -17.17 8.80
CA SER A 66 1.49 -15.98 8.77
C SER A 66 2.28 -15.83 10.06
N LYS A 67 3.59 -15.60 9.96
CA LYS A 67 4.46 -15.41 11.12
C LYS A 67 5.42 -14.25 10.88
N PHE A 68 5.49 -13.32 11.83
CA PHE A 68 6.41 -12.19 11.80
C PHE A 68 7.19 -12.12 13.11
N LYS A 69 8.47 -11.78 13.00
CA LYS A 69 9.43 -11.74 14.10
C LYS A 69 9.60 -10.31 14.60
N PRO A 70 10.10 -10.10 15.82
CA PRO A 70 10.57 -8.79 16.24
C PRO A 70 11.67 -8.28 15.29
N SER A 71 11.56 -7.01 14.88
CA SER A 71 12.51 -6.33 13.99
C SER A 71 13.79 -5.88 14.71
N ASP A 72 13.77 -5.81 16.04
CA ASP A 72 14.90 -5.52 16.91
C ASP A 72 14.68 -6.17 18.31
N GLU A 73 15.76 -6.44 19.05
CA GLU A 73 15.72 -7.03 20.41
C GLU A 73 15.11 -6.06 21.43
N THR A 74 15.13 -4.75 21.15
CA THR A 74 14.61 -3.69 22.02
C THR A 74 13.28 -3.09 21.56
N ALA A 75 12.80 -3.42 20.35
CA ALA A 75 11.58 -2.84 19.77
C ALA A 75 10.44 -3.85 19.73
N ASN A 76 9.27 -3.48 20.29
CA ASN A 76 8.03 -4.28 20.21
C ASN A 76 7.43 -4.35 18.78
N ARG A 77 8.20 -3.99 17.75
CA ARG A 77 7.76 -3.87 16.35
C ARG A 77 8.16 -5.12 15.58
N LYS A 78 7.20 -5.75 14.92
CA LYS A 78 7.47 -6.91 14.05
C LYS A 78 8.05 -6.48 12.71
N ASP A 79 8.84 -7.35 12.08
CA ASP A 79 9.41 -7.21 10.73
C ASP A 79 8.41 -7.59 9.61
N GLY A 80 7.13 -7.56 9.95
CA GLY A 80 6.04 -7.66 9.00
C GLY A 80 4.67 -7.64 9.66
N PHE A 81 3.64 -7.58 8.84
CA PHE A 81 2.25 -7.46 9.28
C PHE A 81 1.26 -7.97 8.23
N ILE A 82 0.04 -8.27 8.66
CA ILE A 82 -1.12 -8.50 7.78
C ILE A 82 -1.95 -7.22 7.75
N ARG A 83 -2.42 -6.84 6.56
CA ARG A 83 -3.25 -5.65 6.36
C ARG A 83 -4.58 -5.80 7.12
N ASP A 84 -4.88 -4.82 7.96
CA ASP A 84 -6.10 -4.79 8.73
C ASP A 84 -7.35 -4.73 7.84
N GLY A 85 -8.44 -5.34 8.32
CA GLY A 85 -9.73 -5.37 7.63
C GLY A 85 -9.87 -6.46 6.57
N ASP A 86 -8.80 -7.12 6.14
CA ASP A 86 -8.87 -8.20 5.15
C ASP A 86 -9.64 -9.43 5.64
N SER A 87 -9.63 -9.67 6.96
CA SER A 87 -10.41 -10.73 7.62
C SER A 87 -11.91 -10.48 7.65
N GLN A 88 -12.36 -9.23 7.45
CA GLN A 88 -13.75 -8.82 7.57
C GLN A 88 -14.42 -8.57 6.21
N ARG A 89 -13.69 -8.76 5.11
CA ARG A 89 -14.19 -8.46 3.77
C ARG A 89 -15.15 -9.56 3.29
N PRO A 90 -16.37 -9.23 2.83
CA PRO A 90 -17.25 -10.23 2.25
C PRO A 90 -16.63 -10.79 0.97
N ARG A 91 -16.66 -12.12 0.82
CA ARG A 91 -16.20 -12.80 -0.38
C ARG A 91 -17.32 -13.63 -0.97
N PHE A 92 -17.57 -13.41 -2.25
CA PHE A 92 -18.45 -14.25 -3.03
C PHE A 92 -17.58 -15.12 -3.94
N ARG A 93 -17.68 -16.44 -3.77
CA ARG A 93 -17.09 -17.43 -4.68
C ARG A 93 -18.10 -18.54 -4.92
N GLN A 94 -18.06 -19.08 -6.13
CA GLN A 94 -18.87 -20.24 -6.45
C GLN A 94 -18.37 -21.46 -5.66
N LYS A 95 -19.28 -22.40 -5.31
CA LYS A 95 -18.91 -23.63 -4.57
C LYS A 95 -17.92 -24.51 -5.33
N THR A 96 -17.93 -24.43 -6.66
CA THR A 96 -17.05 -25.15 -7.59
C THR A 96 -15.73 -24.42 -7.83
N ALA A 97 -15.53 -23.22 -7.26
CA ALA A 97 -14.38 -22.41 -7.55
C ALA A 97 -13.10 -23.05 -6.98
N PRO A 98 -12.00 -23.11 -7.74
CA PRO A 98 -10.79 -23.82 -7.31
C PRO A 98 -10.12 -23.16 -6.11
N ARG A 99 -9.31 -23.93 -5.38
CA ARG A 99 -8.46 -23.43 -4.29
C ARG A 99 -7.57 -22.28 -4.76
N GLN A 100 -7.50 -21.20 -3.99
CA GLN A 100 -6.65 -20.04 -4.24
C GLN A 100 -5.68 -19.83 -3.08
N LYS A 101 -4.75 -20.76 -2.90
CA LYS A 101 -3.66 -20.66 -1.91
C LYS A 101 -2.32 -20.90 -2.59
N ALA A 102 -1.27 -20.36 -1.97
CA ALA A 102 0.10 -20.53 -2.40
C ALA A 102 0.73 -21.80 -1.82
N ILE A 103 1.71 -22.33 -2.53
CA ILE A 103 2.60 -23.39 -2.03
C ILE A 103 3.98 -22.76 -1.82
N CYS A 104 4.41 -22.70 -0.56
CA CYS A 104 5.62 -22.00 -0.15
C CYS A 104 6.73 -22.99 0.20
N GLU A 105 7.97 -22.60 -0.05
CA GLU A 105 9.16 -23.32 0.42
C GLU A 105 9.16 -23.44 1.95
N ASP A 106 9.62 -24.55 2.52
CA ASP A 106 9.63 -24.71 3.98
C ASP A 106 10.64 -23.78 4.68
N VAL A 107 11.68 -23.33 3.96
CA VAL A 107 12.76 -22.51 4.50
C VAL A 107 13.13 -21.38 3.55
N ALA A 108 13.35 -20.18 4.11
CA ALA A 108 13.91 -19.05 3.36
C ALA A 108 15.39 -19.28 3.02
N SER A 109 15.66 -19.85 1.86
CA SER A 109 17.03 -20.16 1.39
C SER A 109 17.35 -19.59 0.01
N SER A 110 16.31 -19.18 -0.73
CA SER A 110 16.37 -18.66 -2.09
C SER A 110 16.98 -17.26 -2.11
N SER A 111 17.81 -16.96 -3.12
CA SER A 111 18.40 -15.62 -3.32
C SER A 111 17.51 -14.69 -4.15
N ALA A 112 16.55 -15.26 -4.89
CA ALA A 112 15.57 -14.55 -5.69
C ALA A 112 14.37 -15.47 -5.99
N CYS A 113 13.18 -14.89 -6.10
CA CYS A 113 11.98 -15.57 -6.59
C CYS A 113 11.76 -15.15 -8.04
N GLY A 114 12.26 -15.96 -8.98
CA GLY A 114 12.34 -15.61 -10.40
C GLY A 114 11.32 -16.31 -11.31
N GLY A 115 10.57 -17.29 -10.79
CA GLY A 115 9.62 -18.06 -11.58
C GLY A 115 8.43 -17.22 -12.06
N PRO A 116 7.83 -17.55 -13.22
CA PRO A 116 6.65 -16.84 -13.74
C PRO A 116 5.43 -16.93 -12.81
N ASN A 117 5.40 -17.97 -11.97
CA ASN A 117 4.31 -18.27 -11.04
C ASN A 117 4.75 -18.07 -9.58
N GLN A 118 5.86 -17.37 -9.34
CA GLN A 118 6.45 -17.21 -8.02
C GLN A 118 6.35 -15.77 -7.49
N TRP A 119 6.24 -15.67 -6.16
CA TRP A 119 6.43 -14.42 -5.43
C TRP A 119 7.24 -14.62 -4.15
N VAL A 120 7.59 -13.51 -3.48
CA VAL A 120 8.29 -13.54 -2.19
C VAL A 120 7.31 -13.84 -1.06
N GLY A 121 7.26 -15.09 -0.61
CA GLY A 121 6.44 -15.53 0.51
C GLY A 121 6.92 -15.05 1.87
N GLY A 122 8.24 -14.87 2.00
CA GLY A 122 8.86 -14.48 3.26
C GLY A 122 10.31 -14.06 3.12
N ILE A 123 10.83 -13.48 4.20
CA ILE A 123 12.17 -12.92 4.33
C ILE A 123 12.87 -13.60 5.51
N GLY A 124 14.01 -14.22 5.23
CA GLY A 124 14.86 -14.90 6.19
C GLY A 124 15.83 -13.96 6.90
N GLU A 125 17.08 -13.96 6.43
CA GLU A 125 18.13 -13.10 6.98
C GLU A 125 17.85 -11.63 6.67
N ASN A 126 17.46 -10.89 7.72
CA ASN A 126 16.93 -9.54 7.62
C ASN A 126 17.82 -8.48 8.32
N LYS A 127 19.04 -8.84 8.73
CA LYS A 127 19.95 -7.87 9.36
C LYS A 127 20.64 -7.01 8.29
N ALA A 128 20.77 -5.72 8.57
CA ALA A 128 21.62 -4.85 7.77
C ALA A 128 23.09 -5.24 7.95
N GLY A 129 23.84 -5.27 6.84
CA GLY A 129 25.22 -5.77 6.78
C GLY A 129 25.52 -6.50 5.48
N ASP A 130 26.64 -7.20 5.37
CA ASP A 130 27.09 -7.84 4.11
C ASP A 130 26.43 -9.18 3.80
N ARG A 131 25.60 -9.71 4.70
CA ARG A 131 24.96 -11.00 4.47
C ARG A 131 23.92 -10.91 3.34
N PRO A 132 23.86 -11.92 2.45
CA PRO A 132 22.89 -11.94 1.37
C PRO A 132 21.47 -12.09 1.92
N LEU A 133 20.52 -11.34 1.35
CA LEU A 133 19.10 -11.50 1.67
C LEU A 133 18.64 -12.90 1.26
N LYS A 134 17.98 -13.60 2.20
CA LYS A 134 17.37 -14.90 1.94
C LYS A 134 15.86 -14.77 1.86
N LEU A 135 15.26 -15.36 0.85
CA LEU A 135 13.83 -15.34 0.58
C LEU A 135 13.25 -16.74 0.72
N GLN A 136 11.99 -16.79 1.13
CA GLN A 136 11.12 -17.94 0.97
C GLN A 136 10.24 -17.67 -0.24
N CYS A 137 10.34 -18.48 -1.29
CA CYS A 137 9.50 -18.31 -2.47
C CYS A 137 8.21 -19.11 -2.32
N CYS A 138 7.11 -18.50 -2.75
CA CYS A 138 5.83 -19.19 -2.88
C CYS A 138 5.45 -19.27 -4.35
N THR A 139 4.78 -20.35 -4.71
CA THR A 139 4.24 -20.62 -6.04
C THR A 139 2.72 -20.54 -6.02
N TYR A 140 2.16 -19.92 -7.06
CA TYR A 140 0.71 -19.82 -7.26
C TYR A 140 0.38 -19.80 -8.75
N SER A 141 -0.47 -20.73 -9.19
CA SER A 141 -0.80 -20.91 -10.62
C SER A 141 -1.47 -19.68 -11.24
N GLY A 142 -2.30 -18.96 -10.49
CA GLY A 142 -2.94 -17.73 -10.98
C GLY A 142 -1.95 -16.59 -11.28
N LEU A 143 -0.70 -16.71 -10.85
CA LEU A 143 0.36 -15.77 -11.19
C LEU A 143 0.95 -16.01 -12.59
N ALA A 144 0.69 -17.15 -13.24
CA ALA A 144 1.19 -17.44 -14.59
C ALA A 144 0.76 -16.41 -15.64
N GLN A 145 -0.43 -15.86 -15.48
CA GLN A 145 -1.01 -14.86 -16.37
C GLN A 145 -0.78 -13.43 -15.87
N SER A 146 0.03 -13.25 -14.82
CA SER A 146 0.33 -11.94 -14.26
C SER A 146 1.29 -11.16 -15.13
N THR A 147 1.16 -9.84 -15.11
CA THR A 147 2.04 -8.93 -15.86
C THR A 147 3.12 -8.36 -14.94
N VAL A 148 4.39 -8.39 -15.36
CA VAL A 148 5.47 -7.70 -14.63
C VAL A 148 5.31 -6.20 -14.83
N LEU A 149 5.15 -5.45 -13.73
CA LEU A 149 5.00 -3.99 -13.77
C LEU A 149 6.37 -3.28 -13.82
N GLY A 150 7.39 -3.89 -13.22
CA GLY A 150 8.76 -3.38 -13.22
C GLY A 150 9.49 -3.65 -11.91
N SER A 151 10.71 -3.11 -11.80
CA SER A 151 11.53 -3.19 -10.60
C SER A 151 11.97 -1.79 -10.15
N SER A 152 11.84 -1.50 -8.86
CA SER A 152 12.27 -0.24 -8.23
C SER A 152 13.36 -0.52 -7.21
N VAL A 153 14.31 0.40 -7.05
CA VAL A 153 15.32 0.30 -6.00
C VAL A 153 14.89 1.21 -4.86
N ILE A 154 14.76 0.65 -3.65
CA ILE A 154 14.42 1.39 -2.42
C ILE A 154 15.56 1.29 -1.40
N GLY A 155 15.83 2.38 -0.70
CA GLY A 155 16.83 2.49 0.37
C GLY A 155 16.21 2.74 1.73
N GLU A 156 17.05 3.05 2.73
CA GLU A 156 16.62 3.37 4.10
C GLU A 156 15.48 4.39 4.15
N ASN A 157 14.47 4.13 4.98
CA ASN A 157 13.26 4.94 5.16
C ASN A 157 12.34 5.05 3.94
N GLU A 158 12.58 4.25 2.90
CA GLU A 158 11.70 4.15 1.75
C GLU A 158 10.85 2.87 1.84
N ALA A 159 9.73 2.88 1.12
CA ALA A 159 8.86 1.72 1.02
C ALA A 159 8.36 1.57 -0.41
N LEU A 160 8.19 0.32 -0.84
CA LEU A 160 7.44 -0.02 -2.04
C LEU A 160 6.09 -0.60 -1.63
N VAL A 161 5.02 -0.09 -2.24
CA VAL A 161 3.64 -0.49 -1.95
C VAL A 161 2.93 -0.85 -3.26
N GLY A 162 2.49 -2.10 -3.37
CA GLY A 162 1.52 -2.58 -4.33
C GLY A 162 0.11 -2.58 -3.73
N GLY A 163 -0.66 -3.63 -3.99
CA GLY A 163 -2.01 -3.79 -3.43
C GLY A 163 -3.12 -3.77 -4.47
N GLU A 164 -4.30 -3.31 -4.06
CA GLU A 164 -5.52 -3.49 -4.85
C GLU A 164 -5.57 -2.55 -6.05
N VAL A 165 -5.97 -3.10 -7.19
CA VAL A 165 -6.26 -2.34 -8.41
C VAL A 165 -7.77 -2.36 -8.59
N LEU A 166 -8.36 -1.16 -8.58
CA LEU A 166 -9.80 -0.98 -8.63
C LEU A 166 -10.23 -0.41 -9.97
N THR A 167 -11.27 -1.00 -10.57
CA THR A 167 -12.00 -0.44 -11.70
C THR A 167 -13.47 -0.35 -11.29
N ASN A 168 -14.08 0.84 -11.38
CA ASN A 168 -15.47 1.06 -10.94
C ASN A 168 -15.74 0.59 -9.50
N ASN A 169 -14.80 0.84 -8.59
CA ASN A 169 -14.86 0.42 -7.18
C ASN A 169 -14.90 -1.12 -6.97
N ARG A 170 -14.65 -1.90 -8.02
CA ARG A 170 -14.49 -3.36 -7.99
C ARG A 170 -13.02 -3.70 -8.11
N GLN A 171 -12.54 -4.61 -7.29
CA GLN A 171 -11.18 -5.12 -7.45
C GLN A 171 -11.10 -5.90 -8.77
N THR A 172 -10.17 -5.52 -9.64
CA THR A 172 -9.92 -6.18 -10.93
C THR A 172 -8.55 -6.84 -10.98
N ALA A 173 -7.60 -6.34 -10.19
CA ALA A 173 -6.28 -6.93 -10.06
C ALA A 173 -5.68 -6.66 -8.67
N PHE A 174 -4.51 -7.23 -8.42
CA PHE A 174 -3.71 -6.97 -7.24
C PHE A 174 -2.23 -6.98 -7.58
N ASP A 175 -1.49 -6.01 -7.08
CA ASP A 175 -0.07 -5.84 -7.32
C ASP A 175 0.71 -6.52 -6.19
N VAL A 176 1.38 -7.62 -6.50
CA VAL A 176 2.16 -8.45 -5.58
C VAL A 176 3.66 -8.22 -5.73
N ILE A 177 4.39 -8.29 -4.62
CA ILE A 177 5.84 -8.25 -4.61
C ILE A 177 6.38 -9.63 -5.03
N SER A 178 6.77 -9.72 -6.29
CA SER A 178 7.21 -10.97 -6.91
C SER A 178 8.66 -11.34 -6.60
N ASN A 179 9.54 -10.35 -6.42
CA ASN A 179 10.96 -10.59 -6.15
C ASN A 179 11.58 -9.44 -5.35
N VAL A 180 12.60 -9.74 -4.54
CA VAL A 180 13.38 -8.75 -3.79
C VAL A 180 14.85 -9.13 -3.87
N GLN A 181 15.69 -8.23 -4.37
CA GLN A 181 17.14 -8.44 -4.45
C GLN A 181 17.86 -7.36 -3.68
N LYS A 182 18.73 -7.76 -2.76
CA LYS A 182 19.63 -6.82 -2.09
C LYS A 182 20.66 -6.30 -3.09
N VAL A 183 20.83 -4.99 -3.14
CA VAL A 183 21.80 -4.31 -4.01
C VAL A 183 22.60 -3.33 -3.14
N ILE A 184 23.91 -3.24 -3.38
CA ILE A 184 24.79 -2.31 -2.67
C ILE A 184 25.04 -1.13 -3.59
N SER A 185 24.72 0.07 -3.12
CA SER A 185 24.98 1.31 -3.85
C SER A 185 26.49 1.56 -4.00
N PRO A 186 26.94 2.37 -4.98
CA PRO A 186 28.34 2.78 -5.10
C PRO A 186 28.88 3.45 -3.81
N SER A 187 27.99 4.08 -3.04
CA SER A 187 28.27 4.68 -1.73
C SER A 187 28.30 3.68 -0.55
N GLN A 188 28.35 2.37 -0.80
CA GLN A 188 28.36 1.30 0.21
C GLN A 188 27.12 1.25 1.11
N LYS A 189 26.00 1.86 0.68
CA LYS A 189 24.70 1.75 1.37
C LYS A 189 23.89 0.58 0.83
N VAL A 190 23.23 -0.14 1.74
CA VAL A 190 22.31 -1.24 1.42
C VAL A 190 21.02 -0.68 0.82
N GLN A 191 20.62 -1.25 -0.32
CA GLN A 191 19.38 -0.95 -1.02
C GLN A 191 18.72 -2.27 -1.46
N TYR A 192 17.46 -2.20 -1.89
CA TYR A 192 16.68 -3.35 -2.30
C TYR A 192 16.01 -3.07 -3.64
N ARG A 193 16.30 -3.90 -4.65
CA ARG A 193 15.57 -3.95 -5.91
C ARG A 193 14.34 -4.84 -5.75
N VAL A 194 13.17 -4.23 -5.78
CA VAL A 194 11.87 -4.87 -5.56
C VAL A 194 11.12 -4.96 -6.88
N THR A 195 10.64 -6.14 -7.26
CA THR A 195 9.91 -6.38 -8.51
C THR A 195 8.45 -6.66 -8.24
N VAL A 196 7.56 -5.95 -8.93
CA VAL A 196 6.10 -6.05 -8.75
C VAL A 196 5.45 -6.73 -9.95
N ARG A 197 4.49 -7.62 -9.69
CA ARG A 197 3.64 -8.25 -10.69
C ARG A 197 2.17 -7.96 -10.41
N ARG A 198 1.39 -7.74 -11.46
CA ARG A 198 -0.06 -7.57 -11.39
C ARG A 198 -0.76 -8.91 -11.60
N MET A 199 -1.32 -9.47 -10.55
CA MET A 199 -2.17 -10.66 -10.63
C MET A 199 -3.63 -10.27 -10.92
N SER A 200 -4.31 -11.05 -11.76
CA SER A 200 -5.73 -10.85 -12.06
C SER A 200 -6.58 -11.22 -10.83
N CYS A 201 -7.54 -10.36 -10.50
CA CYS A 201 -8.50 -10.56 -9.42
C CYS A 201 -9.91 -10.27 -9.91
N LEU A 202 -10.21 -10.75 -11.11
CA LEU A 202 -11.57 -10.72 -11.63
C LEU A 202 -12.43 -11.70 -10.80
N PRO A 203 -13.56 -11.24 -10.27
CA PRO A 203 -14.49 -12.12 -9.56
C PRO A 203 -15.10 -13.14 -10.52
N ASP A 204 -15.55 -14.26 -9.94
CA ASP A 204 -16.27 -15.29 -10.67
C ASP A 204 -17.47 -14.64 -11.40
N PRO A 205 -17.74 -15.00 -12.66
CA PRO A 205 -18.89 -14.47 -13.38
C PRO A 205 -20.19 -14.75 -12.60
N ASP A 206 -21.08 -13.77 -12.58
CA ASP A 206 -22.43 -13.94 -12.04
C ASP A 206 -23.14 -14.97 -12.93
N GLU A 207 -23.50 -16.12 -12.35
CA GLU A 207 -24.26 -17.27 -12.88
C GLU A 207 -24.33 -17.45 -14.42
N GLU A 208 -23.79 -18.56 -14.92
CA GLU A 208 -23.82 -18.97 -16.35
C GLU A 208 -25.23 -19.20 -16.95
N PHE A 209 -26.29 -19.18 -16.14
CA PHE A 209 -27.64 -19.48 -16.60
C PHE A 209 -28.64 -18.43 -16.15
N ASN A 210 -29.08 -17.59 -17.09
CA ASN A 210 -30.39 -16.98 -16.96
C ASN A 210 -31.42 -18.12 -16.92
N LYS A 211 -32.22 -18.21 -15.86
CA LYS A 211 -33.44 -19.04 -15.91
C LYS A 211 -34.33 -18.45 -16.99
N VAL A 212 -34.28 -19.03 -18.19
CA VAL A 212 -35.24 -18.75 -19.24
C VAL A 212 -36.54 -19.39 -18.81
N ASP A 213 -37.63 -18.62 -18.72
CA ASP A 213 -38.94 -19.18 -18.44
C ASP A 213 -39.26 -20.24 -19.49
N SER A 214 -39.79 -21.39 -19.08
CA SER A 214 -40.16 -22.51 -19.98
C SER A 214 -41.13 -22.13 -21.11
N VAL A 215 -41.77 -20.96 -21.01
CA VAL A 215 -42.59 -20.35 -22.07
C VAL A 215 -41.71 -19.78 -23.19
N VAL A 216 -40.60 -19.13 -22.82
CA VAL A 216 -39.64 -18.52 -23.74
C VAL A 216 -38.80 -19.61 -24.44
N GLU A 217 -38.47 -20.72 -23.77
CA GLU A 217 -37.83 -21.88 -24.43
C GLU A 217 -38.71 -22.46 -25.55
N LYS A 218 -40.02 -22.59 -25.31
CA LYS A 218 -40.98 -23.07 -26.32
C LYS A 218 -41.16 -22.09 -27.48
N GLU A 219 -41.13 -20.79 -27.23
CA GLU A 219 -41.14 -19.79 -28.30
C GLU A 219 -39.87 -19.84 -29.14
N ILE A 220 -38.70 -20.02 -28.52
CA ILE A 220 -37.41 -20.16 -29.22
C ILE A 220 -37.40 -21.42 -30.09
N ASP A 221 -37.87 -22.56 -29.58
CA ASP A 221 -37.97 -23.81 -30.36
C ASP A 221 -38.92 -23.68 -31.55
N THR A 222 -40.02 -22.93 -31.39
CA THR A 222 -40.99 -22.66 -32.46
C THR A 222 -40.37 -21.77 -33.55
N ILE A 223 -39.62 -20.73 -33.18
CA ILE A 223 -38.93 -19.84 -34.11
C ILE A 223 -37.79 -20.56 -34.87
N ILE A 224 -37.09 -21.49 -34.22
CA ILE A 224 -36.04 -22.30 -34.86
C ILE A 224 -36.64 -23.32 -35.84
N ALA A 225 -37.80 -23.89 -35.52
CA ALA A 225 -38.50 -24.83 -36.40
C ALA A 225 -39.10 -24.19 -37.66
N GLU A 226 -39.36 -22.87 -37.63
CA GLU A 226 -39.97 -22.12 -38.74
C GLU A 226 -38.94 -21.44 -39.65
N SER A 227 -37.65 -21.50 -39.32
CA SER A 227 -36.57 -20.96 -40.15
C SER A 227 -36.16 -21.94 -41.27
N PRO A 228 -36.24 -21.56 -42.57
CA PRO A 228 -35.75 -22.40 -43.65
C PRO A 228 -34.23 -22.61 -43.50
N GLY A 229 -33.81 -23.88 -43.45
CA GLY A 229 -32.45 -24.29 -43.09
C GLY A 229 -31.33 -23.52 -43.78
N VAL A 230 -30.41 -23.00 -42.96
CA VAL A 230 -29.11 -22.47 -43.41
C VAL A 230 -28.26 -23.64 -43.91
N PRO A 231 -27.74 -23.63 -45.15
CA PRO A 231 -26.86 -24.69 -45.64
C PRO A 231 -25.55 -24.72 -44.83
N PRO A 232 -24.94 -25.92 -44.65
CA PRO A 232 -23.74 -26.06 -43.82
C PRO A 232 -22.57 -25.26 -44.38
N ALA A 233 -21.81 -24.64 -43.48
CA ALA A 233 -20.62 -23.86 -43.80
C ALA A 233 -19.54 -24.72 -44.49
N PRO A 234 -18.73 -24.14 -45.41
CA PRO A 234 -17.64 -24.86 -46.07
C PRO A 234 -16.61 -25.35 -45.05
N GLN A 235 -16.16 -26.60 -45.20
CA GLN A 235 -15.10 -27.19 -44.40
C GLN A 235 -13.79 -26.41 -44.59
N GLY A 236 -13.23 -25.90 -43.49
CA GLY A 236 -11.89 -25.33 -43.47
C GLY A 236 -10.81 -26.39 -43.79
N PRO A 237 -9.60 -25.96 -44.19
CA PRO A 237 -8.55 -26.88 -44.61
C PRO A 237 -8.11 -27.83 -43.48
N PRO A 238 -7.69 -29.06 -43.81
CA PRO A 238 -7.40 -30.09 -42.83
C PRO A 238 -6.23 -29.72 -41.92
N GLN A 239 -6.43 -29.96 -40.62
CA GLN A 239 -5.40 -29.83 -39.60
C GLN A 239 -4.28 -30.85 -39.85
N ALA A 240 -3.04 -30.38 -39.84
CA ALA A 240 -1.86 -31.24 -39.89
C ALA A 240 -1.73 -32.07 -38.59
N PRO A 241 -1.30 -33.33 -38.65
CA PRO A 241 -1.29 -34.22 -37.50
C PRO A 241 -0.22 -33.82 -36.47
N PHE A 242 -0.65 -33.83 -35.22
CA PHE A 242 0.21 -33.79 -34.03
C PHE A 242 1.16 -34.99 -34.02
N PHE A 243 2.47 -34.71 -34.04
CA PHE A 243 3.48 -35.69 -33.66
C PHE A 243 3.85 -35.48 -32.18
N ALA A 244 3.54 -36.48 -31.37
CA ALA A 244 4.11 -36.65 -30.04
C ALA A 244 5.53 -37.22 -30.17
N GLN A 245 6.52 -36.60 -29.52
CA GLN A 245 7.78 -37.27 -29.22
C GLN A 245 8.27 -36.96 -27.80
N ASN A 246 8.30 -38.03 -27.01
CA ASN A 246 9.16 -38.16 -25.83
C ASN A 246 10.62 -38.36 -26.27
N GLY A 247 11.57 -37.88 -25.46
CA GLY A 247 12.84 -38.57 -25.25
C GLY A 247 14.12 -37.94 -25.81
N PHE A 248 14.99 -37.51 -24.89
CA PHE A 248 16.46 -37.51 -24.85
C PHE A 248 17.29 -37.55 -26.16
N GLY A 249 18.21 -36.59 -26.29
CA GLY A 249 19.36 -36.70 -27.20
C GLY A 249 20.25 -35.45 -27.21
N SER A 250 21.52 -35.62 -26.87
CA SER A 250 22.54 -34.60 -26.59
C SER A 250 23.41 -34.19 -27.80
N ALA A 251 23.81 -32.90 -27.80
CA ALA A 251 25.00 -32.27 -28.41
C ALA A 251 25.06 -32.02 -29.95
N PRO A 252 25.94 -31.12 -30.47
CA PRO A 252 26.55 -29.90 -29.91
C PRO A 252 26.24 -28.64 -30.77
N GLY A 253 26.00 -27.50 -30.13
CA GLY A 253 25.75 -26.21 -30.79
C GLY A 253 27.04 -25.55 -31.29
N VAL A 254 27.07 -25.27 -32.59
CA VAL A 254 28.09 -24.51 -33.30
C VAL A 254 28.11 -23.06 -32.78
N PHE A 255 29.30 -22.56 -32.48
CA PHE A 255 29.56 -21.16 -32.09
C PHE A 255 29.12 -20.20 -33.20
N ALA A 256 28.25 -19.25 -32.85
CA ALA A 256 28.07 -17.99 -33.59
C ALA A 256 28.45 -16.83 -32.66
N PRO A 257 29.19 -15.81 -33.14
CA PRO A 257 29.75 -14.77 -32.29
C PRO A 257 28.67 -13.81 -31.78
N ALA A 258 28.90 -13.32 -30.56
CA ALA A 258 28.05 -12.36 -29.87
C ALA A 258 27.91 -11.04 -30.67
N PRO A 259 26.71 -10.44 -30.75
CA PRO A 259 26.59 -9.08 -31.20
C PRO A 259 27.11 -8.13 -30.10
N VAL A 260 27.97 -7.24 -30.55
CA VAL A 260 28.71 -6.23 -29.79
C VAL A 260 27.73 -5.20 -29.21
N PHE A 261 27.90 -4.87 -27.93
CA PHE A 261 27.18 -3.79 -27.26
C PHE A 261 27.47 -2.45 -27.95
N ALA A 262 26.44 -1.78 -28.46
CA ALA A 262 26.46 -0.36 -28.76
C ALA A 262 26.29 0.45 -27.45
N PRO A 263 26.93 1.62 -27.31
CA PRO A 263 26.90 2.40 -26.08
C PRO A 263 25.56 3.12 -25.90
N ALA A 264 25.17 3.26 -24.63
CA ALA A 264 23.95 3.91 -24.17
C ALA A 264 23.89 5.39 -24.56
N VAL A 265 22.80 5.83 -25.21
CA VAL A 265 22.15 7.13 -24.97
C VAL A 265 20.67 7.05 -25.41
N ALA A 266 19.77 7.09 -24.43
CA ALA A 266 18.53 7.87 -24.43
C ALA A 266 17.73 7.43 -23.19
N ALA A 267 17.71 8.29 -22.17
CA ALA A 267 16.81 8.14 -21.04
C ALA A 267 15.37 8.04 -21.56
N ALA A 268 14.80 6.84 -21.50
CA ALA A 268 13.38 6.66 -21.71
C ALA A 268 12.63 7.45 -20.61
N PRO A 269 11.50 8.10 -20.92
CA PRO A 269 10.70 8.77 -19.91
C PRO A 269 10.29 7.73 -18.86
N VAL A 270 10.56 8.04 -17.59
CA VAL A 270 10.13 7.24 -16.44
C VAL A 270 8.62 7.06 -16.54
N ALA A 271 8.19 5.85 -16.88
CA ALA A 271 6.78 5.50 -16.88
C ALA A 271 6.29 5.60 -15.44
N VAL A 272 5.38 6.53 -15.20
CA VAL A 272 4.58 6.60 -13.96
C VAL A 272 3.98 5.21 -13.73
N TYR A 273 4.39 4.55 -12.64
CA TYR A 273 3.95 3.21 -12.29
C TYR A 273 2.41 3.15 -12.25
N PRO A 274 1.75 2.33 -13.08
CA PRO A 274 0.33 2.06 -12.91
C PRO A 274 0.22 1.02 -11.80
N GLY A 275 0.00 1.42 -10.54
CA GLY A 275 -0.09 0.51 -9.40
C GLY A 275 0.02 1.16 -8.01
N ALA A 276 0.53 2.41 -7.94
CA ALA A 276 0.16 3.27 -6.82
C ALA A 276 -1.36 3.46 -6.90
N GLY A 277 -2.09 3.14 -5.83
CA GLY A 277 -3.46 3.62 -5.67
C GLY A 277 -3.51 5.10 -6.07
N PRO A 278 -4.61 5.57 -6.68
CA PRO A 278 -4.61 6.78 -7.48
C PRO A 278 -3.78 7.91 -6.84
N ILE A 279 -2.70 8.31 -7.51
CA ILE A 279 -1.69 9.23 -6.98
C ILE A 279 -2.41 10.52 -6.57
N ALA A 280 -2.52 10.81 -5.28
CA ALA A 280 -3.04 12.08 -4.77
C ALA A 280 -1.85 13.00 -4.48
N CYS A 281 -1.57 13.92 -5.38
CA CYS A 281 -0.44 14.85 -5.25
C CYS A 281 -0.84 16.27 -5.61
N PHE A 282 -0.08 17.22 -5.07
CA PHE A 282 -0.03 18.61 -5.51
C PHE A 282 1.16 18.83 -6.44
N SER A 283 1.08 19.86 -7.28
CA SER A 283 2.20 20.29 -8.12
C SER A 283 3.35 20.89 -7.30
N ALA A 284 4.57 20.82 -7.82
CA ALA A 284 5.79 21.34 -7.17
C ALA A 284 5.72 22.83 -6.79
N ASP A 285 5.08 23.64 -7.62
CA ASP A 285 4.94 25.08 -7.46
C ASP A 285 3.77 25.49 -6.55
N SER A 286 3.03 24.51 -6.00
CA SER A 286 1.97 24.79 -5.03
C SER A 286 2.55 25.49 -3.79
N LEU A 287 1.81 26.45 -3.24
CA LEU A 287 2.26 27.37 -2.21
C LEU A 287 1.58 27.07 -0.86
N LEU A 288 2.38 27.03 0.20
CA LEU A 288 1.92 26.86 1.58
C LEU A 288 2.38 28.04 2.43
N VAL A 289 1.53 28.48 3.36
CA VAL A 289 1.88 29.54 4.32
C VAL A 289 2.44 28.91 5.58
N THR A 290 3.66 29.27 5.97
CA THR A 290 4.29 28.79 7.20
C THR A 290 3.83 29.60 8.42
N LYS A 291 4.08 29.08 9.63
CA LYS A 291 3.79 29.78 10.90
C LYS A 291 4.45 31.16 11.00
N THR A 292 5.65 31.30 10.43
CA THR A 292 6.38 32.58 10.39
C THR A 292 5.73 33.63 9.48
N GLY A 293 4.79 33.24 8.61
CA GLY A 293 4.14 34.12 7.63
C GLY A 293 4.79 34.09 6.25
N GLN A 294 5.90 33.37 6.11
CA GLN A 294 6.53 33.15 4.82
C GLN A 294 5.75 32.12 4.00
N THR A 295 5.67 32.35 2.70
CA THR A 295 5.16 31.38 1.73
C THR A 295 6.30 30.48 1.29
N LYS A 296 6.04 29.17 1.21
CA LYS A 296 7.00 28.16 0.77
C LYS A 296 6.39 27.31 -0.34
N ARG A 297 7.21 26.92 -1.31
CA ARG A 297 6.75 25.99 -2.35
C ARG A 297 6.67 24.56 -1.82
N MET A 298 5.84 23.76 -2.46
CA MET A 298 5.59 22.37 -2.10
C MET A 298 6.84 21.49 -2.23
N ASP A 299 7.68 21.74 -3.24
CA ASP A 299 8.95 21.04 -3.44
C ASP A 299 10.05 21.42 -2.42
N GLU A 300 10.00 22.64 -1.91
CA GLU A 300 10.89 23.16 -0.86
C GLU A 300 10.50 22.71 0.56
N LEU A 301 9.28 22.21 0.73
CA LEU A 301 8.70 21.81 2.01
C LEU A 301 9.52 20.67 2.66
N LYS A 302 9.75 20.76 3.96
CA LYS A 302 10.54 19.82 4.77
C LYS A 302 9.69 19.24 5.89
N ILE A 303 10.02 18.01 6.31
CA ILE A 303 9.46 17.41 7.52
C ILE A 303 9.81 18.32 8.70
N GLY A 304 8.84 18.56 9.58
CA GLY A 304 8.93 19.48 10.71
C GLY A 304 8.54 20.93 10.40
N ASP A 305 8.37 21.32 9.13
CA ASP A 305 7.85 22.66 8.81
C ASP A 305 6.42 22.81 9.36
N GLU A 306 6.14 23.92 10.04
CA GLU A 306 4.80 24.26 10.53
C GLU A 306 4.03 25.07 9.47
N ILE A 307 2.98 24.49 8.89
CA ILE A 307 2.19 25.08 7.81
C ILE A 307 0.75 25.37 8.23
N LEU A 308 0.11 26.30 7.53
CA LEU A 308 -1.26 26.71 7.74
C LEU A 308 -2.22 25.55 7.49
N SER A 309 -3.11 25.33 8.45
CA SER A 309 -4.17 24.32 8.40
C SER A 309 -5.41 24.85 9.10
N THR A 310 -6.42 23.99 9.26
CA THR A 310 -7.73 24.33 9.80
C THR A 310 -8.31 23.20 10.64
N THR A 311 -9.14 23.56 11.61
CA THR A 311 -10.11 22.69 12.31
C THR A 311 -11.55 23.18 12.08
N PHE A 312 -11.75 24.02 11.06
CA PHE A 312 -12.99 24.72 10.74
C PHE A 312 -13.47 25.71 11.83
N GLY A 313 -12.66 25.97 12.86
CA GLY A 313 -12.89 26.99 13.87
C GLY A 313 -12.52 28.41 13.42
N PRO A 314 -12.87 29.44 14.21
CA PRO A 314 -12.62 30.83 13.85
C PRO A 314 -11.12 31.16 13.73
N GLN A 315 -10.26 30.48 14.49
CA GLN A 315 -8.82 30.73 14.49
C GLN A 315 -8.08 29.80 13.51
N ALA A 316 -7.18 30.38 12.71
CA ALA A 316 -6.25 29.61 11.91
C ALA A 316 -5.26 28.86 12.82
N ILE A 317 -4.91 27.63 12.44
CA ILE A 317 -3.94 26.82 13.17
C ILE A 317 -2.74 26.51 12.28
N PHE A 318 -1.61 26.20 12.91
CA PHE A 318 -0.42 25.71 12.24
C PHE A 318 -0.13 24.29 12.71
N VAL A 319 0.23 23.42 11.76
CA VAL A 319 0.50 22.01 12.01
C VAL A 319 1.82 21.61 11.36
N SER A 320 2.56 20.72 12.00
CA SER A 320 3.78 20.13 11.46
C SER A 320 3.50 19.23 10.26
N VAL A 321 4.41 19.27 9.29
CA VAL A 321 4.55 18.26 8.25
C VAL A 321 5.28 17.05 8.85
N GLU A 322 4.58 15.92 8.98
CA GLU A 322 5.10 14.72 9.65
C GLU A 322 5.88 13.80 8.70
N SER A 323 5.44 13.71 7.44
CA SER A 323 6.03 12.85 6.42
C SER A 323 5.56 13.25 5.02
N PHE A 324 6.06 12.57 3.99
CA PHE A 324 5.54 12.67 2.62
C PHE A 324 5.06 11.29 2.18
N LEU A 325 3.79 11.18 1.78
CA LEU A 325 3.27 9.96 1.15
C LEU A 325 3.89 9.77 -0.24
N HIS A 326 4.04 10.87 -0.98
CA HIS A 326 4.76 10.93 -2.25
C HIS A 326 5.69 12.16 -2.25
N ARG A 327 6.94 11.97 -2.67
CA ARG A 327 7.90 13.04 -2.95
C ARG A 327 8.67 12.71 -4.22
N LEU A 328 8.10 13.09 -5.36
CA LEU A 328 8.54 12.66 -6.68
C LEU A 328 8.97 13.89 -7.51
N PRO A 329 10.16 14.47 -7.27
CA PRO A 329 10.56 15.76 -7.85
C PRO A 329 10.73 15.72 -9.37
N ASP A 330 11.16 14.57 -9.92
CA ASP A 330 11.47 14.42 -11.34
C ASP A 330 10.36 13.71 -12.13
N THR A 331 9.22 13.45 -11.50
CA THR A 331 8.12 12.69 -12.12
C THR A 331 7.17 13.62 -12.87
N LYS A 332 6.96 13.34 -14.15
CA LYS A 332 5.94 14.00 -14.97
C LYS A 332 4.56 13.52 -14.56
N THR A 333 3.63 14.42 -14.24
CA THR A 333 2.31 14.08 -13.69
C THR A 333 1.24 15.00 -14.25
N GLN A 334 0.05 14.45 -14.49
CA GLN A 334 -1.13 15.21 -14.90
C GLN A 334 -1.87 15.74 -13.69
N PHE A 335 -2.12 17.04 -13.67
CA PHE A 335 -2.87 17.75 -12.64
C PHE A 335 -4.15 18.33 -13.23
N LEU A 336 -5.23 18.28 -12.46
CA LEU A 336 -6.40 19.12 -12.69
C LEU A 336 -6.08 20.50 -12.13
N ARG A 337 -5.99 21.48 -13.03
CA ARG A 337 -5.83 22.89 -12.73
C ARG A 337 -7.21 23.51 -12.56
N ILE A 338 -7.49 23.98 -11.35
CA ILE A 338 -8.76 24.58 -10.94
C ILE A 338 -8.53 26.07 -10.73
N GLU A 339 -9.23 26.91 -11.49
CA GLU A 339 -9.25 28.37 -11.28
C GLU A 339 -10.53 28.77 -10.56
N THR A 340 -10.42 29.67 -9.59
CA THR A 340 -11.56 30.21 -8.83
C THR A 340 -11.82 31.67 -9.17
N SER A 341 -12.99 32.18 -8.80
CA SER A 341 -13.48 33.52 -9.15
C SER A 341 -12.64 34.67 -8.58
N ASP A 342 -11.83 34.43 -7.55
CA ASP A 342 -10.86 35.38 -7.00
C ASP A 342 -9.50 35.36 -7.75
N GLY A 343 -9.38 34.57 -8.81
CA GLY A 343 -8.14 34.39 -9.57
C GLY A 343 -7.15 33.41 -8.92
N SER A 344 -7.50 32.79 -7.79
CA SER A 344 -6.68 31.74 -7.19
C SER A 344 -6.68 30.49 -8.06
N VAL A 345 -5.56 29.76 -8.02
CA VAL A 345 -5.35 28.55 -8.82
C VAL A 345 -4.80 27.47 -7.91
N ILE A 346 -5.38 26.27 -7.97
CA ILE A 346 -4.81 25.08 -7.34
C ILE A 346 -4.66 23.96 -8.37
N LYS A 347 -3.55 23.22 -8.26
CA LYS A 347 -3.22 22.10 -9.14
C LYS A 347 -3.03 20.84 -8.31
N LEU A 348 -3.92 19.89 -8.52
CA LEU A 348 -3.92 18.62 -7.82
C LEU A 348 -4.31 17.49 -8.77
N THR A 349 -3.82 16.29 -8.50
CA THR A 349 -4.20 15.12 -9.30
C THR A 349 -5.69 14.81 -9.14
N LYS A 350 -6.27 14.10 -10.10
CA LYS A 350 -7.71 13.81 -10.19
C LYS A 350 -8.32 13.21 -8.91
N GLN A 351 -7.53 12.48 -8.13
CA GLN A 351 -8.01 11.75 -6.96
C GLN A 351 -7.64 12.41 -5.64
N HIS A 352 -6.95 13.56 -5.66
CA HIS A 352 -6.69 14.32 -4.46
C HIS A 352 -7.99 14.91 -3.90
N ILE A 353 -8.15 14.83 -2.59
CA ILE A 353 -9.37 15.27 -1.89
C ILE A 353 -9.25 16.74 -1.49
N ILE A 354 -10.24 17.54 -1.86
CA ILE A 354 -10.34 18.96 -1.53
C ILE A 354 -11.71 19.28 -0.94
N PHE A 355 -11.77 20.29 -0.06
CA PHE A 355 -13.01 20.70 0.58
C PHE A 355 -13.82 21.61 -0.35
N VAL A 356 -15.08 21.24 -0.57
CA VAL A 356 -16.03 21.94 -1.43
C VAL A 356 -17.27 22.29 -0.61
N ILE A 357 -17.84 23.47 -0.86
CA ILE A 357 -19.14 23.87 -0.33
C ILE A 357 -20.18 23.65 -1.43
N LYS A 358 -21.17 22.83 -1.13
CA LYS A 358 -22.35 22.59 -1.99
C LYS A 358 -23.60 22.81 -1.17
N GLU A 359 -24.54 23.59 -1.70
CA GLU A 359 -25.86 23.79 -1.07
C GLU A 359 -25.77 24.27 0.41
N ASN A 360 -24.74 25.08 0.72
CA ASN A 360 -24.37 25.54 2.08
C ASN A 360 -23.85 24.47 3.05
N GLU A 361 -23.58 23.26 2.58
CA GLU A 361 -22.92 22.20 3.33
C GLU A 361 -21.49 21.97 2.81
N GLY A 362 -20.58 21.64 3.71
CA GLY A 362 -19.19 21.37 3.38
C GLY A 362 -18.92 19.88 3.24
N GLU A 363 -18.38 19.46 2.11
CA GLU A 363 -17.97 18.07 1.87
C GLU A 363 -16.54 17.97 1.34
N PHE A 364 -15.91 16.82 1.58
CA PHE A 364 -14.62 16.49 1.00
C PHE A 364 -14.82 15.65 -0.26
N LEU A 365 -14.30 16.14 -1.39
CA LEU A 365 -14.55 15.58 -2.70
C LEU A 365 -13.23 15.36 -3.45
N ALA A 366 -13.12 14.26 -4.18
CA ALA A 366 -11.99 14.05 -5.08
C ALA A 366 -12.07 15.04 -6.25
N ALA A 367 -10.92 15.59 -6.66
CA ALA A 367 -10.82 16.66 -7.66
C ALA A 367 -11.60 16.38 -8.95
N GLN A 368 -11.60 15.13 -9.41
CA GLN A 368 -12.27 14.69 -10.63
C GLN A 368 -13.80 14.86 -10.62
N TYR A 369 -14.41 15.03 -9.45
CA TYR A 369 -15.86 15.23 -9.31
C TYR A 369 -16.24 16.71 -9.19
N ILE A 370 -15.28 17.62 -9.17
CA ILE A 370 -15.52 19.07 -9.13
C ILE A 370 -16.08 19.53 -10.46
N LYS A 371 -17.08 20.39 -10.39
CA LYS A 371 -17.75 21.00 -11.53
C LYS A 371 -17.57 22.51 -11.53
N LEU A 372 -17.76 23.12 -12.69
CA LEU A 372 -17.86 24.57 -12.79
C LEU A 372 -19.00 25.07 -11.91
N GLY A 373 -18.76 26.15 -11.16
CA GLY A 373 -19.72 26.73 -10.22
C GLY A 373 -19.62 26.18 -8.79
N ASP A 374 -19.02 25.00 -8.56
CA ASP A 374 -18.75 24.50 -7.21
C ASP A 374 -17.91 25.52 -6.40
N GLN A 375 -18.11 25.62 -5.09
CA GLN A 375 -17.38 26.59 -4.26
C GLN A 375 -16.24 25.91 -3.51
N LEU A 376 -15.00 26.37 -3.73
CA LEU A 376 -13.87 25.95 -2.90
C LEU A 376 -13.76 26.85 -1.67
N LEU A 377 -13.42 26.24 -0.54
CA LEU A 377 -13.22 26.98 0.70
C LEU A 377 -11.77 27.47 0.79
N ARG A 378 -11.60 28.79 0.71
CA ARG A 378 -10.34 29.43 1.03
C ARG A 378 -10.22 29.65 2.53
N ARG A 379 -9.01 29.45 3.06
CA ARG A 379 -8.65 29.72 4.45
C ARG A 379 -7.42 30.63 4.51
N ASP A 380 -7.64 31.87 4.91
CA ASP A 380 -6.56 32.79 5.27
C ASP A 380 -6.36 32.79 6.81
N ARG A 381 -5.36 33.53 7.33
CA ARG A 381 -5.08 33.55 8.78
C ARG A 381 -6.25 34.05 9.64
N LYS A 382 -7.20 34.79 9.06
CA LYS A 382 -8.27 35.48 9.78
C LYS A 382 -9.66 34.90 9.54
N GLU A 383 -9.95 34.45 8.32
CA GLU A 383 -11.31 34.12 7.91
C GLU A 383 -11.36 33.00 6.89
N PHE A 384 -12.58 32.54 6.63
CA PHE A 384 -12.89 31.65 5.52
C PHE A 384 -13.64 32.42 4.46
N SER A 385 -13.40 32.11 3.18
CA SER A 385 -14.12 32.73 2.08
C SER A 385 -14.38 31.68 0.98
N PRO A 386 -15.64 31.44 0.58
CA PRO A 386 -15.94 30.56 -0.53
C PRO A 386 -15.70 31.26 -1.86
N PHE A 387 -15.10 30.56 -2.82
CA PHE A 387 -14.93 31.05 -4.19
C PHE A 387 -15.36 30.01 -5.22
N SER A 388 -16.13 30.45 -6.21
CA SER A 388 -16.66 29.56 -7.24
C SER A 388 -15.59 29.16 -8.24
N VAL A 389 -15.60 27.90 -8.64
CA VAL A 389 -14.76 27.36 -9.71
C VAL A 389 -15.21 27.94 -11.05
N THR A 390 -14.29 28.61 -11.74
CA THR A 390 -14.52 29.27 -13.04
C THR A 390 -13.91 28.52 -14.21
N ASN A 391 -12.87 27.70 -13.96
CA ASN A 391 -12.20 26.95 -15.01
C ASN A 391 -11.61 25.64 -14.49
N LEU A 392 -11.66 24.60 -15.34
CA LEU A 392 -11.13 23.27 -15.08
C LEU A 392 -10.33 22.82 -16.31
N THR A 393 -9.02 22.70 -16.18
CA THR A 393 -8.12 22.29 -17.27
C THR A 393 -7.16 21.20 -16.80
N MET A 394 -6.85 20.22 -17.67
CA MET A 394 -5.78 19.27 -17.40
C MET A 394 -4.45 19.86 -17.85
N VAL A 395 -3.46 19.88 -16.95
CA VAL A 395 -2.10 20.31 -17.23
C VAL A 395 -1.12 19.20 -16.88
N GLU A 396 0.04 19.18 -17.52
CA GLU A 396 1.08 18.20 -17.27
C GLU A 396 2.36 18.91 -16.82
N GLU A 397 2.84 18.56 -15.62
CA GLU A 397 3.96 19.24 -14.98
C GLU A 397 4.92 18.23 -14.36
N ILE A 398 6.14 18.68 -14.02
CA ILE A 398 7.15 17.86 -13.36
C ILE A 398 7.12 18.16 -11.87
N GLY A 399 7.12 17.09 -11.06
CA GLY A 399 7.13 17.18 -9.60
C GLY A 399 5.75 16.92 -9.00
N ALA A 400 5.63 15.83 -8.24
CA ALA A 400 4.41 15.42 -7.56
C ALA A 400 4.68 15.17 -6.07
N PHE A 401 3.95 15.87 -5.21
CA PHE A 401 4.19 15.89 -3.77
C PHE A 401 2.90 15.68 -2.98
N ALA A 402 2.98 14.89 -1.92
CA ALA A 402 1.85 14.62 -1.02
C ALA A 402 2.34 14.66 0.44
N PRO A 403 2.46 15.85 1.06
CA PRO A 403 2.86 15.97 2.46
C PRO A 403 1.72 15.51 3.38
N MET A 404 2.08 14.86 4.48
CA MET A 404 1.19 14.44 5.55
C MET A 404 1.30 15.42 6.72
N THR A 405 0.18 15.95 7.18
CA THR A 405 0.14 16.84 8.35
C THR A 405 -0.43 16.14 9.58
N SER A 406 -0.10 16.64 10.76
CA SER A 406 -0.51 16.00 12.02
C SER A 406 -2.04 15.91 12.22
N ASN A 407 -2.83 16.77 11.57
CA ASN A 407 -4.31 16.77 11.66
C ASN A 407 -5.02 16.28 10.39
N GLY A 408 -4.30 15.85 9.36
CA GLY A 408 -4.93 15.35 8.13
C GLY A 408 -5.35 16.43 7.11
N LEU A 409 -5.14 17.71 7.42
CA LEU A 409 -5.58 18.86 6.62
C LEU A 409 -4.44 19.85 6.38
N LEU A 410 -4.50 20.55 5.25
CA LEU A 410 -3.55 21.59 4.89
C LEU A 410 -4.20 22.64 3.99
N VAL A 411 -3.63 23.85 3.99
CA VAL A 411 -4.04 24.93 3.10
C VAL A 411 -3.00 25.10 1.99
N VAL A 412 -3.41 24.85 0.75
CA VAL A 412 -2.55 24.92 -0.44
C VAL A 412 -3.12 25.95 -1.42
N ASN A 413 -2.31 26.93 -1.81
CA ASN A 413 -2.75 28.08 -2.63
C ASN A 413 -3.99 28.78 -2.03
N GLY A 414 -4.08 28.82 -0.70
CA GLY A 414 -5.22 29.37 0.04
C GLY A 414 -6.40 28.41 0.20
N MET A 415 -6.47 27.30 -0.52
CA MET A 415 -7.62 26.38 -0.49
C MET A 415 -7.43 25.25 0.53
N VAL A 416 -8.51 24.86 1.20
CA VAL A 416 -8.51 23.75 2.17
C VAL A 416 -8.53 22.42 1.43
N ALA A 417 -7.48 21.62 1.63
CA ALA A 417 -7.37 20.27 1.10
C ALA A 417 -7.11 19.25 2.21
N SER A 418 -7.37 17.98 1.91
CA SER A 418 -6.94 16.86 2.77
C SER A 418 -5.59 16.35 2.30
N CYS A 419 -4.75 15.88 3.22
CA CYS A 419 -3.52 15.15 2.84
C CYS A 419 -3.76 13.67 2.49
N HIS A 420 -5.02 13.21 2.43
CA HIS A 420 -5.40 11.83 2.11
C HIS A 420 -6.10 11.71 0.74
N SER A 421 -6.14 10.47 0.21
CA SER A 421 -6.62 10.15 -1.14
C SER A 421 -7.89 9.28 -1.21
N VAL A 422 -8.50 8.90 -0.08
CA VAL A 422 -9.69 8.02 -0.07
C VAL A 422 -10.81 8.55 0.85
N ASN A 423 -11.98 8.80 0.27
CA ASN A 423 -13.18 9.42 0.86
C ASN A 423 -13.97 8.56 1.87
N LYS A 424 -13.35 7.63 2.62
CA LYS A 424 -14.11 6.82 3.61
C LYS A 424 -13.48 6.66 5.00
N MET A 425 -12.40 7.36 5.32
CA MET A 425 -11.82 7.34 6.68
C MET A 425 -11.75 8.72 7.35
N LEU A 426 -12.32 9.75 6.73
CA LEU A 426 -12.17 11.12 7.20
C LEU A 426 -12.83 11.38 8.57
N SER A 427 -13.99 10.81 8.85
CA SER A 427 -14.67 11.00 10.15
C SER A 427 -14.06 10.18 11.28
N LEU A 428 -13.70 8.91 11.02
CA LEU A 428 -13.18 8.01 12.04
C LEU A 428 -11.73 8.33 12.44
N GLN A 429 -10.86 8.69 11.47
CA GLN A 429 -9.48 9.08 11.80
C GLN A 429 -9.41 10.44 12.48
N GLN A 430 -10.21 11.43 12.09
CA GLN A 430 -10.22 12.74 12.76
C GLN A 430 -10.74 12.66 14.20
N THR A 431 -11.75 11.82 14.45
CA THR A 431 -12.25 11.58 15.82
C THR A 431 -11.20 10.86 16.68
N PHE A 432 -10.50 9.87 16.11
CA PHE A 432 -9.44 9.14 16.79
C PHE A 432 -8.26 10.03 17.17
N PHE A 433 -7.71 10.80 16.22
CA PHE A 433 -6.61 11.73 16.50
C PHE A 433 -7.02 12.90 17.40
N GLY A 434 -8.30 13.32 17.37
CA GLY A 434 -8.85 14.30 18.31
C GLY A 434 -8.95 13.77 19.75
N LEU A 435 -9.38 12.52 19.93
CA LEU A 435 -9.46 11.86 21.23
C LEU A 435 -8.08 11.67 21.87
N VAL A 436 -7.09 11.22 21.09
CA VAL A 436 -5.70 11.08 21.56
C VAL A 436 -5.14 12.42 22.04
N ARG A 437 -5.38 13.52 21.30
CA ARG A 437 -4.92 14.87 21.67
C ARG A 437 -5.63 15.46 22.90
N GLN A 438 -6.93 15.20 23.08
CA GLN A 438 -7.62 15.60 24.32
C GLN A 438 -7.03 14.88 25.52
N PHE A 439 -6.71 13.60 25.35
CA PHE A 439 -6.11 12.78 26.40
C PHE A 439 -4.72 13.28 26.78
N GLU A 440 -3.88 13.65 25.81
CA GLU A 440 -2.57 14.26 26.09
C GLU A 440 -2.66 15.66 26.72
N SER A 441 -3.63 16.49 26.32
CA SER A 441 -3.85 17.81 26.93
C SER A 441 -4.36 17.70 28.39
N PHE A 442 -5.11 16.64 28.69
CA PHE A 442 -5.61 16.35 30.02
C PHE A 442 -4.48 15.87 30.95
N PHE A 443 -3.61 14.97 30.47
CA PHE A 443 -2.47 14.48 31.25
C PHE A 443 -1.40 15.55 31.51
N SER A 444 -1.06 16.37 30.51
CA SER A 444 -0.11 17.49 30.70
C SER A 444 -0.60 18.54 31.71
N ARG A 445 -1.92 18.77 31.78
CA ARG A 445 -2.53 19.66 32.79
C ARG A 445 -2.64 19.01 34.18
N TRP A 446 -2.78 17.69 34.25
CA TRP A 446 -2.74 16.93 35.50
C TRP A 446 -1.33 16.86 36.09
N GLN A 447 -0.30 16.74 35.24
CA GLN A 447 1.09 16.70 35.69
C GLN A 447 1.54 18.03 36.32
N GLN A 448 1.12 19.18 35.76
CA GLN A 448 1.35 20.49 36.39
C GLN A 448 0.66 20.66 37.75
N ILE A 449 -0.52 20.04 37.95
CA ILE A 449 -1.22 20.09 39.24
C ILE A 449 -0.53 19.16 40.25
N PHE A 450 -0.09 17.97 39.82
CA PHE A 450 0.63 17.02 40.65
C PHE A 450 1.98 17.60 41.15
N ASP A 451 2.73 18.27 40.27
CA ASP A 451 3.99 18.93 40.61
C ASP A 451 3.81 20.13 41.56
N SER A 452 2.63 20.77 41.55
CA SER A 452 2.31 21.88 42.47
C SER A 452 1.84 21.42 43.86
N VAL A 453 1.43 20.15 44.00
CA VAL A 453 0.89 19.57 45.23
C VAL A 453 1.91 18.67 45.94
N VAL A 454 2.81 18.04 45.19
CA VAL A 454 3.85 17.16 45.74
C VAL A 454 5.20 17.86 45.67
N GLY A 455 5.46 18.67 46.69
CA GLY A 455 6.79 19.20 46.95
C GLY A 455 7.78 18.08 47.21
N ASP A 456 8.85 18.09 46.42
CA ASP A 456 10.14 17.42 46.52
C ASP A 456 10.35 16.58 47.78
N ASN A 457 10.17 15.24 47.70
CA ASN A 457 10.78 14.29 48.62
C ASN A 457 10.84 12.87 48.02
N ASN A 458 12.06 12.33 47.98
CA ASN A 458 12.44 11.02 47.47
C ASN A 458 11.93 9.84 48.32
N GLY A 459 10.65 9.48 48.15
CA GLY A 459 10.08 8.27 48.76
C GLY A 459 9.01 7.66 47.86
N PHE A 460 9.17 6.37 47.54
CA PHE A 460 8.21 5.58 46.78
C PHE A 460 6.89 5.44 47.58
N ILE A 461 5.78 5.95 47.02
CA ILE A 461 4.44 5.91 47.62
C ILE A 461 3.59 4.87 46.88
N ASP A 462 3.08 3.88 47.61
CA ASP A 462 2.12 2.89 47.09
C ASP A 462 0.74 3.53 46.86
N MET A 463 0.23 3.41 45.63
CA MET A 463 -1.09 3.91 45.25
C MET A 463 -2.24 3.01 45.77
N PRO A 464 -3.46 3.57 45.96
CA PRO A 464 -4.61 2.81 46.46
C PRO A 464 -4.98 1.62 45.55
N THR A 465 -5.38 0.51 46.16
CA THR A 465 -5.75 -0.74 45.48
C THR A 465 -6.85 -0.53 44.44
N GLY A 466 -6.56 -0.85 43.19
CA GLY A 466 -7.44 -0.69 42.02
C GLY A 466 -6.87 0.23 40.93
N THR A 467 -5.90 1.07 41.27
CA THR A 467 -5.19 1.95 40.31
C THR A 467 -4.41 1.17 39.25
N TRP A 468 -3.85 0.00 39.60
CA TRP A 468 -3.15 -0.91 38.68
C TRP A 468 -4.04 -1.52 37.59
N GLN A 469 -5.33 -1.68 37.84
CA GLN A 469 -6.28 -2.21 36.87
C GLN A 469 -6.73 -1.12 35.88
N LEU A 470 -6.78 0.13 36.32
CA LEU A 470 -7.03 1.28 35.45
C LEU A 470 -5.79 1.65 34.61
N LEU A 471 -4.57 1.54 35.16
CA LEU A 471 -3.32 1.76 34.44
C LEU A 471 -3.06 0.70 33.35
N SER A 472 -3.39 -0.57 33.60
CA SER A 472 -3.23 -1.64 32.61
C SER A 472 -4.23 -1.55 31.44
N VAL A 473 -5.41 -0.97 31.67
CA VAL A 473 -6.36 -0.64 30.58
C VAL A 473 -5.91 0.61 29.80
N LEU A 474 -5.24 1.56 30.46
CA LEU A 474 -4.66 2.75 29.84
C LEU A 474 -3.42 2.45 28.99
N GLU A 475 -2.56 1.51 29.40
CA GLU A 475 -1.41 1.00 28.63
C GLU A 475 -1.81 0.26 27.36
N TYR A 476 -3.02 -0.29 27.30
CA TYR A 476 -3.56 -0.95 26.12
C TYR A 476 -4.09 0.05 25.07
N ILE A 477 -4.31 1.31 25.47
CA ILE A 477 -4.97 2.33 24.63
C ILE A 477 -3.99 3.44 24.20
N ILE A 478 -2.95 3.76 24.98
CA ILE A 478 -1.93 4.75 24.60
C ILE A 478 -0.54 4.30 25.12
N PRO A 479 0.46 4.04 24.25
CA PRO A 479 1.81 3.77 24.71
C PRO A 479 2.52 5.10 24.98
N ILE A 480 2.56 5.52 26.24
CA ILE A 480 3.48 6.57 26.69
C ILE A 480 4.64 5.86 27.38
N SER A 481 5.85 5.99 26.82
CA SER A 481 7.08 5.68 27.52
C SER A 481 7.33 6.71 28.63
N PRO A 482 7.65 6.31 29.88
CA PRO A 482 8.23 7.24 30.83
C PRO A 482 9.70 7.46 30.49
N PHE A 483 10.06 8.71 30.18
CA PHE A 483 11.40 9.20 30.51
C PHE A 483 11.52 9.23 32.04
N THR A 484 12.59 8.67 32.60
CA THR A 484 13.63 9.46 33.30
C THR A 484 14.77 8.59 33.84
N SER A 485 15.94 9.22 33.81
CA SER A 485 17.27 8.93 34.39
C SER A 485 18.11 7.83 33.75
#